data_AF-A0A972VG27-F1
#
_entry.id   AF-A0A972VG27-F1
#
_cell.length_a   1.000
_cell.length_b   1.000
_cell.length_c   1.000
_cell.angle_alpha   90.00
_cell.angle_beta   90.00
_cell.angle_gamma   90.00
#
_symmetry.space_group_name_H-M   'P 1'
#
loop_
_entity.id
_entity.type
_entity.pdbx_description
1 polymer ?
#
loop_
_entity_poly.entity_id
_entity_poly.type
_entity_poly.pdbx_seq_one_letter_code
_entity_poly.pdbx_strand_id
1 'polypeptide(L)'
;GHYYTQMLQEVQEGLNQLKRDFPNRKGAAYELAGFIWLQGWNDMFDPEGLNQYEENLVNLIKDVRVAWKTPDLPVIIGELGNGGPKAGKNMLAIRQAQAAAAAHTEFNGTVTFVSTTDFARPAEESPNTGHGHHWFGNSESYFLIGNALGKAMVESLRSSY
;
A
#
# COMPACT_ATOMS: atom_id res chain seq x y z
N GLY A 1 8.85 -6.07 -13.41
CA GLY A 1 10.25 -6.12 -12.94
C GLY A 1 10.48 -7.30 -12.00
N HIS A 2 11.71 -7.54 -11.53
CA HIS A 2 12.06 -8.70 -10.69
C HIS A 2 11.18 -8.83 -9.43
N TYR A 3 11.09 -7.76 -8.62
CA TYR A 3 10.30 -7.78 -7.38
C TYR A 3 8.79 -7.88 -7.59
N TYR A 4 8.28 -7.42 -8.73
CA TYR A 4 6.87 -7.66 -9.11
C TYR A 4 6.62 -9.16 -9.31
N THR A 5 7.48 -9.84 -10.07
CA THR A 5 7.37 -11.29 -10.29
C THR A 5 7.54 -12.05 -8.98
N GLN A 6 8.47 -11.63 -8.13
CA GLN A 6 8.69 -12.23 -6.82
C GLN A 6 7.47 -12.08 -5.91
N MET A 7 6.84 -10.90 -5.86
CA MET A 7 5.60 -10.69 -5.10
C MET A 7 4.50 -11.67 -5.53
N LEU A 8 4.30 -11.86 -6.85
CA LEU A 8 3.31 -12.81 -7.35
C LEU A 8 3.63 -14.26 -6.96
N GLN A 9 4.91 -14.63 -6.98
CA GLN A 9 5.38 -15.96 -6.55
C GLN A 9 5.14 -16.18 -5.07
N GLU A 10 5.53 -15.24 -4.21
CA GLU A 10 5.35 -15.32 -2.75
C GLU A 10 3.86 -15.41 -2.37
N VAL A 11 3.00 -14.65 -3.04
CA VAL A 11 1.55 -14.76 -2.86
C VAL A 11 1.07 -16.18 -3.23
N GLN A 12 1.48 -16.71 -4.38
CA GLN A 12 1.10 -18.06 -4.80
C GLN A 12 1.63 -19.14 -3.85
N GLU A 13 2.85 -18.98 -3.33
CA GLU A 13 3.45 -19.87 -2.34
C GLU A 13 2.65 -19.88 -1.03
N GLY A 14 2.22 -18.71 -0.54
CA GLY A 14 1.35 -18.60 0.63
C GLY A 14 -0.01 -19.26 0.41
N LEU A 15 -0.64 -19.01 -0.75
CA LEU A 15 -1.93 -19.63 -1.11
C LEU A 15 -1.85 -21.17 -1.18
N ASN A 16 -0.73 -21.71 -1.67
CA ASN A 16 -0.49 -23.15 -1.71
C ASN A 16 -0.33 -23.76 -0.31
N GLN A 17 0.08 -22.97 0.68
CA GLN A 17 0.29 -23.38 2.07
C GLN A 17 -0.98 -23.31 2.94
N LEU A 18 -2.08 -22.70 2.46
CA LEU A 18 -3.31 -22.53 3.24
C LEU A 18 -3.86 -23.83 3.85
N LYS A 19 -3.75 -24.97 3.15
CA LYS A 19 -4.20 -26.26 3.68
C LYS A 19 -3.39 -26.72 4.90
N ARG A 20 -2.11 -26.37 4.94
CA ARG A 20 -1.19 -26.67 6.04
C ARG A 20 -1.42 -25.70 7.20
N ASP A 21 -1.54 -24.41 6.90
CA ASP A 21 -1.58 -23.35 7.91
C ASP A 21 -2.98 -23.20 8.55
N PHE A 22 -4.03 -23.56 7.80
CA PHE A 22 -5.42 -23.53 8.26
C PHE A 22 -6.09 -24.91 8.09
N PRO A 23 -5.65 -25.94 8.82
CA PRO A 23 -6.12 -27.32 8.64
C PRO A 23 -7.64 -27.47 8.88
N ASN A 24 -8.21 -26.62 9.74
CA ASN A 24 -9.65 -26.61 10.04
C ASN A 24 -10.50 -25.99 8.90
N ARG A 25 -9.87 -25.39 7.88
CA ARG A 25 -10.52 -24.85 6.68
C ARG A 25 -10.21 -25.67 5.43
N LYS A 26 -9.84 -26.94 5.58
CA LYS A 26 -9.46 -27.82 4.46
C LYS A 26 -10.58 -27.89 3.42
N GLY A 27 -10.30 -27.40 2.22
CA GLY A 27 -11.25 -27.37 1.10
C GLY A 27 -12.08 -26.09 0.99
N ALA A 28 -11.95 -25.15 1.92
CA ALA A 28 -12.52 -23.81 1.75
C ALA A 28 -11.85 -23.09 0.58
N ALA A 29 -12.66 -22.45 -0.27
CA ALA A 29 -12.15 -21.52 -1.25
C ALA A 29 -11.54 -20.29 -0.55
N TYR A 30 -10.55 -19.69 -1.19
CA TYR A 30 -10.04 -18.38 -0.80
C TYR A 30 -10.41 -17.35 -1.86
N GLU A 31 -10.39 -16.09 -1.45
CA GLU A 31 -10.56 -14.94 -2.33
C GLU A 31 -9.40 -13.99 -2.08
N LEU A 32 -8.82 -13.45 -3.16
CA LEU A 32 -7.94 -12.30 -3.08
C LEU A 32 -8.82 -11.05 -3.01
N ALA A 33 -9.19 -10.67 -1.79
CA ALA A 33 -10.20 -9.65 -1.54
C ALA A 33 -9.70 -8.22 -1.81
N GLY A 34 -8.38 -7.97 -1.78
CA GLY A 34 -7.85 -6.64 -2.03
C GLY A 34 -6.33 -6.57 -1.95
N PHE A 35 -5.79 -5.41 -2.33
CA PHE A 35 -4.36 -5.11 -2.34
C PHE A 35 -4.09 -3.83 -1.55
N ILE A 36 -3.06 -3.85 -0.69
CA ILE A 36 -2.62 -2.66 0.05
C ILE A 36 -1.22 -2.31 -0.43
N TRP A 37 -1.06 -1.06 -0.88
CA TRP A 37 0.21 -0.50 -1.30
C TRP A 37 0.68 0.56 -0.30
N LEU A 38 1.86 0.37 0.28
CA LEU A 38 2.53 1.34 1.15
C LEU A 38 4.03 1.36 0.83
N GLN A 39 4.41 2.16 -0.14
CA GLN A 39 5.78 2.36 -0.59
C GLN A 39 5.91 3.77 -1.17
N GLY A 40 7.13 4.24 -1.41
CA GLY A 40 7.40 5.45 -2.21
C GLY A 40 8.72 6.11 -1.81
N TRP A 41 9.34 5.65 -0.72
CA TRP A 41 10.48 6.33 -0.12
C TRP A 41 11.68 6.44 -1.06
N ASN A 42 12.02 5.36 -1.77
CA ASN A 42 13.20 5.35 -2.61
C ASN A 42 13.03 6.20 -3.88
N ASP A 43 11.82 6.26 -4.43
CA ASP A 43 11.48 7.09 -5.60
C ASP A 43 11.70 8.58 -5.32
N MET A 44 11.67 9.03 -4.06
CA MET A 44 12.03 10.41 -3.72
C MET A 44 13.49 10.79 -4.01
N PHE A 45 14.38 9.81 -4.10
CA PHE A 45 15.82 10.02 -4.30
C PHE A 45 16.27 9.75 -5.74
N ASP A 46 15.37 9.26 -6.58
CA ASP A 46 15.60 9.03 -8.00
C ASP A 46 14.73 9.99 -8.82
N PRO A 47 15.30 10.95 -9.58
CA PRO A 47 14.50 11.90 -10.35
C PRO A 47 13.55 11.23 -11.35
N GLU A 48 13.93 10.10 -11.93
CA GLU A 48 13.07 9.37 -12.85
C GLU A 48 11.91 8.71 -12.11
N GLY A 49 12.19 7.96 -11.04
CA GLY A 49 11.19 7.38 -10.14
C GLY A 49 10.21 8.42 -9.61
N LEU A 50 10.68 9.58 -9.17
CA LEU A 50 9.83 10.67 -8.68
C LEU A 50 8.86 11.17 -9.77
N ASN A 51 9.36 11.38 -10.99
CA ASN A 51 8.56 11.92 -12.09
C ASN A 51 7.58 10.89 -12.67
N GLN A 52 7.90 9.60 -12.60
CA GLN A 52 7.08 8.51 -13.14
C GLN A 52 6.20 7.82 -12.09
N TYR A 53 6.27 8.25 -10.81
CA TYR A 53 5.65 7.51 -9.70
C TYR A 53 4.16 7.24 -9.91
N GLU A 54 3.40 8.26 -10.34
CA GLU A 54 1.96 8.15 -10.59
C GLU A 54 1.66 7.09 -11.66
N GLU A 55 2.29 7.22 -12.83
CA GLU A 55 2.08 6.30 -13.95
C GLU A 55 2.49 4.88 -13.60
N ASN A 56 3.62 4.72 -12.90
CA ASN A 56 4.10 3.42 -12.46
C ASN A 56 3.16 2.76 -11.44
N LEU A 57 2.57 3.55 -10.53
CA LEU A 57 1.58 3.04 -9.58
C LEU A 57 0.27 2.65 -10.26
N VAL A 58 -0.19 3.43 -11.23
CA VAL A 58 -1.35 3.07 -12.08
C VAL A 58 -1.09 1.76 -12.82
N ASN A 59 0.09 1.61 -13.43
CA ASN A 59 0.48 0.39 -14.14
C ASN A 59 0.55 -0.82 -13.19
N LEU A 60 1.14 -0.66 -12.00
CA LEU A 60 1.18 -1.71 -10.98
C LEU A 60 -0.23 -2.21 -10.64
N ILE A 61 -1.18 -1.30 -10.41
CA ILE A 61 -2.57 -1.66 -10.08
C ILE A 61 -3.23 -2.46 -11.21
N LYS A 62 -3.01 -2.05 -12.46
CA LYS A 62 -3.54 -2.77 -13.63
C LYS A 62 -2.91 -4.14 -13.76
N ASP A 63 -1.61 -4.23 -13.57
CA ASP A 63 -0.84 -5.47 -13.66
C ASP A 63 -1.28 -6.49 -12.59
N VAL A 64 -1.47 -6.09 -11.33
CA VAL A 64 -1.97 -7.02 -10.29
C VAL A 64 -3.39 -7.50 -10.56
N ARG A 65 -4.27 -6.63 -11.09
CA ARG A 65 -5.64 -7.01 -11.49
C ARG A 65 -5.63 -8.04 -12.61
N VAL A 66 -4.76 -7.87 -13.60
CA VAL A 66 -4.58 -8.84 -14.70
C VAL A 66 -4.01 -10.15 -14.15
N ALA A 67 -2.96 -10.09 -13.34
CA ALA A 67 -2.29 -11.27 -12.81
C ALA A 67 -3.23 -12.15 -11.97
N TRP A 68 -4.07 -11.54 -11.15
CA TRP A 68 -5.04 -12.26 -10.30
C TRP A 68 -6.42 -12.43 -10.93
N LYS A 69 -6.63 -11.90 -12.14
CA LYS A 69 -7.90 -11.96 -12.88
C LYS A 69 -9.06 -11.37 -12.08
N THR A 70 -8.80 -10.26 -11.39
CA THR A 70 -9.76 -9.54 -10.54
C THR A 70 -9.83 -8.09 -11.01
N PRO A 71 -10.62 -7.78 -12.06
CA PRO A 71 -10.61 -6.47 -12.72
C PRO A 71 -10.98 -5.31 -11.79
N ASP A 72 -11.83 -5.57 -10.79
CA ASP A 72 -12.30 -4.57 -9.83
C ASP A 72 -11.68 -4.76 -8.44
N LEU A 73 -10.50 -5.40 -8.36
CA LEU A 73 -9.80 -5.63 -7.10
C LEU A 73 -9.70 -4.32 -6.30
N PRO A 74 -10.25 -4.27 -5.07
CA PRO A 74 -10.07 -3.15 -4.17
C PRO A 74 -8.59 -2.90 -3.89
N VAL A 75 -8.13 -1.68 -4.11
CA VAL A 75 -6.76 -1.27 -3.78
C VAL A 75 -6.78 -0.12 -2.79
N ILE A 76 -6.01 -0.25 -1.71
CA ILE A 76 -5.77 0.83 -0.77
C ILE A 76 -4.34 1.33 -0.96
N ILE A 77 -4.19 2.60 -1.32
CA ILE A 77 -2.91 3.29 -1.37
C ILE A 77 -2.75 4.05 -0.05
N GLY A 78 -1.78 3.65 0.77
CA GLY A 78 -1.38 4.40 1.95
C GLY A 78 -0.44 5.53 1.57
N GLU A 79 -0.76 6.75 1.99
CA GLU A 79 0.15 7.89 1.90
C GLU A 79 1.48 7.58 2.57
N LEU A 80 2.59 8.05 2.00
CA LEU A 80 3.89 8.01 2.65
C LEU A 80 4.03 9.14 3.70
N GLY A 81 3.36 8.99 4.84
CA GLY A 81 3.22 10.01 5.89
C GLY A 81 4.48 10.34 6.69
N ASN A 82 5.64 9.74 6.37
CA ASN A 82 6.90 9.96 7.11
C ASN A 82 7.24 11.45 7.24
N GLY A 83 7.66 11.87 8.45
CA GLY A 83 7.99 13.27 8.73
C GLY A 83 6.77 14.19 8.92
N GLY A 84 5.55 13.66 8.86
CA GLY A 84 4.33 14.39 9.18
C GLY A 84 4.05 15.54 8.20
N PRO A 85 3.40 16.62 8.64
CA PRO A 85 2.94 17.71 7.77
C PRO A 85 4.06 18.60 7.23
N LYS A 86 5.25 18.57 7.83
CA LYS A 86 6.41 19.40 7.45
C LYS A 86 7.44 18.61 6.64
N ALA A 87 6.97 17.80 5.70
CA ALA A 87 7.83 16.98 4.87
C ALA A 87 8.55 17.79 3.76
N GLY A 88 9.66 17.26 3.26
CA GLY A 88 10.40 17.86 2.15
C GLY A 88 9.66 17.78 0.81
N LYS A 89 10.12 18.56 -0.18
CA LYS A 89 9.45 18.69 -1.49
C LYS A 89 9.23 17.35 -2.20
N ASN A 90 10.24 16.47 -2.23
CA ASN A 90 10.13 15.18 -2.93
C ASN A 90 9.13 14.24 -2.24
N MET A 91 9.03 14.28 -0.91
CA MET A 91 8.00 13.55 -0.17
C MET A 91 6.60 14.05 -0.54
N LEU A 92 6.41 15.38 -0.56
CA LEU A 92 5.14 15.97 -0.94
C LEU A 92 4.75 15.62 -2.39
N ALA A 93 5.73 15.56 -3.30
CA ALA A 93 5.51 15.12 -4.68
C ALA A 93 5.08 13.65 -4.77
N ILE A 94 5.71 12.73 -4.01
CA ILE A 94 5.27 11.33 -3.93
C ILE A 94 3.85 11.23 -3.36
N ARG A 95 3.54 11.94 -2.27
CA ARG A 95 2.19 11.95 -1.68
C ARG A 95 1.13 12.44 -2.67
N GLN A 96 1.46 13.48 -3.43
CA GLN A 96 0.59 13.99 -4.49
C GLN A 96 0.39 12.95 -5.61
N ALA A 97 1.46 12.29 -6.05
CA ALA A 97 1.40 11.23 -7.06
C ALA A 97 0.59 10.01 -6.59
N GLN A 98 0.70 9.63 -5.31
CA GLN A 98 -0.13 8.58 -4.68
C GLN A 98 -1.62 8.93 -4.71
N ALA A 99 -1.97 10.17 -4.34
CA ALA A 99 -3.35 10.64 -4.37
C ALA A 99 -3.89 10.76 -5.80
N ALA A 100 -3.06 11.23 -6.75
CA ALA A 100 -3.42 11.35 -8.15
C ALA A 100 -3.66 9.97 -8.80
N ALA A 101 -2.78 9.00 -8.54
CA ALA A 101 -2.96 7.63 -8.98
C ALA A 101 -4.28 7.02 -8.47
N ALA A 102 -4.66 7.27 -7.21
CA ALA A 102 -5.95 6.82 -6.68
C ALA A 102 -7.15 7.51 -7.34
N ALA A 103 -6.99 8.76 -7.78
CA ALA A 103 -8.04 9.58 -8.38
C ALA A 103 -8.23 9.35 -9.90
N HIS A 104 -7.45 8.46 -10.51
CA HIS A 104 -7.61 8.08 -11.92
C HIS A 104 -9.05 7.61 -12.18
N THR A 105 -9.68 8.11 -13.25
CA THR A 105 -11.09 7.85 -13.54
C THR A 105 -11.41 6.36 -13.74
N GLU A 106 -10.46 5.58 -14.27
CA GLU A 106 -10.57 4.13 -14.42
C GLU A 106 -10.61 3.35 -13.09
N PHE A 107 -10.28 4.01 -11.98
CA PHE A 107 -10.23 3.42 -10.64
C PHE A 107 -11.36 3.86 -9.71
N ASN A 108 -12.31 4.64 -10.23
CA ASN A 108 -13.44 5.15 -9.47
C ASN A 108 -14.18 4.01 -8.74
N GLY A 109 -14.31 4.12 -7.42
CA GLY A 109 -14.98 3.13 -6.56
C GLY A 109 -14.17 1.88 -6.22
N THR A 110 -12.97 1.70 -6.76
CA THR A 110 -12.15 0.49 -6.54
C THR A 110 -10.74 0.77 -6.01
N VAL A 111 -10.29 2.02 -6.04
CA VAL A 111 -9.01 2.43 -5.43
C VAL A 111 -9.26 3.57 -4.44
N THR A 112 -8.68 3.47 -3.24
CA THR A 112 -8.83 4.46 -2.17
C THR A 112 -7.47 4.92 -1.70
N PHE A 113 -7.26 6.24 -1.63
CA PHE A 113 -6.11 6.85 -0.99
C PHE A 113 -6.40 7.10 0.50
N VAL A 114 -5.48 6.73 1.37
CA VAL A 114 -5.58 6.92 2.81
C VAL A 114 -4.42 7.79 3.28
N SER A 115 -4.73 8.99 3.77
CA SER A 115 -3.72 9.86 4.40
C SER A 115 -3.21 9.24 5.69
N THR A 116 -1.89 9.30 5.88
CA THR A 116 -1.18 8.80 7.07
C THR A 116 -0.27 9.86 7.70
N THR A 117 -0.26 11.07 7.14
CA THR A 117 0.53 12.22 7.61
C THR A 117 0.42 12.44 9.11
N ASP A 118 -0.78 12.33 9.68
CA ASP A 118 -1.03 12.57 11.11
C ASP A 118 -0.56 11.43 12.03
N PHE A 119 -0.15 10.29 11.45
CA PHE A 119 0.34 9.13 12.20
C PHE A 119 1.85 9.19 12.46
N ALA A 120 2.57 10.12 11.84
CA ALA A 120 3.98 10.32 12.14
C ALA A 120 4.16 10.77 13.61
N ARG A 121 5.13 10.15 14.30
CA ARG A 121 5.57 10.57 15.63
C ARG A 121 6.95 11.23 15.55
N PRO A 122 7.26 12.16 16.47
CA PRO A 122 8.60 12.76 16.56
C PRO A 122 9.68 11.69 16.74
N ALA A 123 10.88 11.98 16.24
CA ALA A 123 12.02 11.08 16.37
C ALA A 123 12.36 10.84 17.85
N GLU A 124 12.24 11.88 18.66
CA GLU A 124 12.55 11.92 20.10
C GLU A 124 11.63 11.01 20.92
N GLU A 125 10.44 10.72 20.41
CA GLU A 125 9.45 9.83 21.04
C GLU A 125 9.52 8.40 20.49
N SER A 126 10.55 8.09 19.70
CA SER A 126 10.62 6.86 18.91
C SER A 126 11.92 6.08 19.19
N PRO A 127 11.90 4.74 19.03
CA PRO A 127 13.04 3.91 19.39
C PRO A 127 14.24 4.04 18.43
N ASN A 128 14.04 4.61 17.24
CA ASN A 128 15.07 4.64 16.21
C ASN A 128 15.12 5.99 15.44
N THR A 129 15.67 7.01 16.10
CA THR A 129 15.75 8.40 15.62
C THR A 129 16.45 8.57 14.26
N GLY A 130 17.35 7.66 13.88
CA GLY A 130 18.04 7.69 12.57
C GLY A 130 17.24 7.12 11.41
N HIS A 131 16.10 6.46 11.67
CA HIS A 131 15.37 5.69 10.66
C HIS A 131 14.05 6.37 10.27
N GLY A 132 14.11 7.63 9.85
CA GLY A 132 12.94 8.38 9.38
C GLY A 132 12.17 7.69 8.24
N HIS A 133 12.87 6.89 7.43
CA HIS A 133 12.31 6.04 6.37
C HIS A 133 11.40 4.92 6.89
N HIS A 134 11.52 4.57 8.17
CA HIS A 134 10.71 3.57 8.86
C HIS A 134 9.92 4.18 10.02
N TRP A 135 9.44 5.43 9.88
CA TRP A 135 8.72 6.15 10.94
C TRP A 135 9.44 6.10 12.29
N PHE A 136 10.78 6.16 12.27
CA PHE A 136 11.66 6.04 13.44
C PHE A 136 11.46 4.76 14.26
N GLY A 137 10.93 3.70 13.65
CA GLY A 137 10.56 2.45 14.32
C GLY A 137 9.39 2.59 15.29
N ASN A 138 8.59 3.65 15.18
CA ASN A 138 7.52 3.96 16.12
C ASN A 138 6.32 3.04 15.93
N SER A 139 6.04 2.19 16.93
CA SER A 139 4.95 1.21 16.88
C SER A 139 3.56 1.83 16.80
N GLU A 140 3.33 3.00 17.40
CA GLU A 140 2.06 3.70 17.33
C GLU A 140 1.78 4.17 15.90
N SER A 141 2.80 4.70 15.22
CA SER A 141 2.70 5.10 13.80
C SER A 141 2.28 3.91 12.95
N TYR A 142 2.95 2.77 13.08
CA TYR A 142 2.62 1.54 12.35
C TYR A 142 1.22 1.02 12.68
N PHE A 143 0.82 1.04 13.95
CA PHE A 143 -0.51 0.61 14.37
C PHE A 143 -1.61 1.49 13.75
N LEU A 144 -1.45 2.82 13.81
CA LEU A 144 -2.43 3.76 13.26
C LEU A 144 -2.52 3.65 11.74
N ILE A 145 -1.38 3.50 11.05
CA ILE A 145 -1.33 3.23 9.60
C ILE A 145 -2.10 1.95 9.29
N GLY A 146 -1.73 0.82 9.90
CA GLY A 146 -2.38 -0.46 9.64
C GLY A 146 -3.88 -0.44 9.93
N ASN A 147 -4.29 0.21 11.02
CA ASN A 147 -5.69 0.37 11.39
C ASN A 147 -6.46 1.22 10.36
N ALA A 148 -5.89 2.32 9.87
CA ALA A 148 -6.52 3.16 8.87
C ALA A 148 -6.67 2.44 7.53
N LEU A 149 -5.61 1.78 7.06
CA LEU A 149 -5.63 1.02 5.80
C LEU A 149 -6.62 -0.16 5.89
N GLY A 150 -6.65 -0.87 7.02
CA GLY A 150 -7.59 -1.96 7.25
C GLY A 150 -9.05 -1.51 7.29
N LYS A 151 -9.35 -0.36 7.92
CA LYS A 151 -10.70 0.23 7.91
C LYS A 151 -11.13 0.60 6.49
N ALA A 152 -10.25 1.26 5.74
CA ALA A 152 -10.53 1.61 4.34
C ALA A 152 -10.81 0.35 3.50
N MET A 153 -10.02 -0.71 3.67
CA MET A 153 -10.26 -1.99 2.99
C MET A 153 -11.65 -2.57 3.34
N VAL A 154 -12.03 -2.58 4.60
CA VAL A 154 -13.35 -3.07 5.03
C VAL A 154 -14.49 -2.24 4.42
N GLU A 155 -14.33 -0.92 4.32
CA GLU A 155 -15.31 -0.03 3.70
C GLU A 155 -15.42 -0.26 2.18
N SER A 156 -14.29 -0.41 1.49
CA SER A 156 -14.26 -0.75 0.07
C SER A 156 -14.96 -2.08 -0.20
N LEU A 157 -14.66 -3.12 0.60
CA LEU A 157 -15.29 -4.43 0.46
C LEU A 157 -16.79 -4.41 0.69
N ARG A 158 -17.30 -3.58 1.61
CA ARG A 158 -18.75 -3.43 1.83
C ARG A 158 -19.47 -2.74 0.69
N SER A 159 -18.76 -1.91 -0.07
CA SER A 159 -19.33 -1.16 -1.20
C SER A 159 -19.35 -1.98 -2.50
N SER A 160 -18.71 -3.16 -2.51
CA SER A 160 -18.66 -4.10 -3.63
C SER A 160 -19.77 -5.17 -3.61
N TYR A 161 -20.63 -5.19 -2.59
CA TYR A 161 -21.80 -6.07 -2.43
C TYR A 161 -23.09 -5.26 -2.38
#